data_AF-A0ABC8SKC9-F1
#
_entry.id   AF-A0ABC8SKC9-F1
#
_cell.length_a   1.000
_cell.length_b   1.000
_cell.length_c   1.000
_cell.angle_alpha   90.00
_cell.angle_beta   90.00
_cell.angle_gamma   90.00
#
_symmetry.space_group_name_H-M   'P 1'
#
loop_
_entity.id
_entity.type
_entity.pdbx_description
1 polymer ?
#
loop_
_entity_poly.entity_id
_entity_poly.type
_entity_poly.pdbx_seq_one_letter_code
_entity_poly.pdbx_strand_id
1 'polypeptide(L)'
;MAPKGKEKSKPSVSQPAIAIEDLLTTLNCHIDRSEFDQAILVIDQVLAIVHGDEDAIRCKIVALVKDDKIDEALLAIVEYSRKCNGLSV
;
A
#
# COMPACT_ATOMS: atom_id res chain seq x y z
N MET A 1 -24.97 33.68 34.77
CA MET A 1 -24.39 34.22 33.51
C MET A 1 -22.98 33.69 33.35
N ALA A 2 -22.50 33.63 32.10
CA ALA A 2 -21.19 33.21 31.59
C ALA A 2 -21.03 31.74 31.12
N PRO A 3 -21.45 31.43 29.88
CA PRO A 3 -20.85 30.39 29.06
C PRO A 3 -19.82 31.02 28.11
N LYS A 4 -18.58 30.50 28.06
CA LYS A 4 -17.71 30.47 26.86
C LYS A 4 -16.29 30.01 27.21
N GLY A 5 -15.92 28.88 26.62
CA GLY A 5 -14.55 28.47 26.37
C GLY A 5 -14.55 27.59 25.13
N LYS A 6 -14.84 28.19 23.97
CA LYS A 6 -14.55 27.58 22.68
C LYS A 6 -13.05 27.71 22.47
N GLU A 7 -12.31 26.61 22.51
CA GLU A 7 -11.07 26.52 21.75
C GLU A 7 -11.20 25.39 20.73
N LYS A 8 -11.12 25.83 19.49
CA LYS A 8 -11.12 25.04 18.26
C LYS A 8 -9.68 24.56 18.05
N SER A 9 -9.58 23.34 17.52
CA SER A 9 -8.54 22.91 16.59
C SER A 9 -7.15 22.64 17.14
N LYS A 10 -6.83 21.34 17.20
CA LYS A 10 -5.99 20.65 16.20
C LYS A 10 -6.21 19.14 16.40
N PRO A 11 -6.79 18.39 15.45
CA PRO A 11 -6.52 16.96 15.44
C PRO A 11 -5.02 16.84 15.19
N SER A 12 -4.28 16.40 16.21
CA SER A 12 -2.87 16.02 16.08
C SER A 12 -2.79 15.04 14.91
N VAL A 13 -2.09 15.49 13.87
CA VAL A 13 -1.85 14.78 12.63
C VAL A 13 -0.96 13.58 12.91
N SER A 14 -1.56 12.50 13.40
CA SER A 14 -1.05 11.14 13.29
C SER A 14 -1.52 10.55 11.96
N GLN A 15 -1.38 11.30 10.86
CA GLN A 15 -1.96 10.94 9.56
C GLN A 15 -1.28 9.79 8.80
N PRO A 16 0.02 9.44 8.98
CA PRO A 16 0.63 8.40 8.17
C PRO A 16 0.07 7.00 8.45
N ALA A 17 -0.10 6.62 9.73
CA ALA A 17 -0.50 5.26 10.10
C ALA A 17 -1.97 4.97 9.74
N ILE A 18 -2.86 5.92 10.05
CA ILE A 18 -4.30 5.79 9.76
C ILE A 18 -4.55 5.73 8.24
N ALA A 19 -3.73 6.43 7.45
CA ALA A 19 -3.84 6.40 5.98
C ALA A 19 -3.39 5.05 5.39
N ILE A 20 -2.35 4.40 5.95
CA ILE A 20 -1.92 3.08 5.47
C ILE A 20 -2.99 2.03 5.78
N GLU A 21 -3.60 2.04 6.97
CA GLU A 21 -4.66 1.10 7.34
C GLU A 21 -5.89 1.22 6.43
N ASP A 22 -6.28 2.45 6.05
CA ASP A 22 -7.34 2.70 5.07
C ASP A 22 -6.99 2.18 3.66
N LEU A 23 -5.74 2.38 3.22
CA LEU A 23 -5.23 1.83 1.96
C LEU A 23 -5.23 0.29 1.98
N LEU A 24 -4.79 -0.35 3.07
CA LEU A 24 -4.82 -1.82 3.19
C LEU A 24 -6.26 -2.37 3.24
N THR A 25 -7.18 -1.65 3.87
CA THR A 25 -8.60 -2.00 3.87
C THR A 25 -9.21 -1.89 2.47
N THR A 26 -8.88 -0.83 1.74
CA THR A 26 -9.29 -0.59 0.35
C THR A 26 -8.70 -1.66 -0.58
N LEU A 27 -7.43 -2.00 -0.38
CA LEU A 27 -6.75 -3.09 -1.09
C LEU A 27 -7.51 -4.41 -0.92
N ASN A 28 -7.83 -4.79 0.31
CA ASN A 28 -8.54 -6.05 0.56
C ASN A 28 -9.91 -6.06 -0.12
N CYS A 29 -10.64 -4.94 -0.10
CA CYS A 29 -11.90 -4.78 -0.81
C CYS A 29 -11.77 -4.99 -2.33
N HIS A 30 -10.72 -4.44 -2.96
CA HIS A 30 -10.47 -4.65 -4.40
C HIS A 30 -10.06 -6.09 -4.72
N ILE A 31 -9.27 -6.74 -3.85
CA ILE A 31 -8.90 -8.16 -4.02
C ILE A 31 -10.15 -9.05 -3.94
N ASP A 32 -11.05 -8.80 -2.99
CA ASP A 32 -12.32 -9.53 -2.85
C ASP A 32 -13.24 -9.32 -4.06
N ARG A 33 -13.23 -8.12 -4.64
CA ARG A 33 -13.96 -7.78 -5.88
C ARG A 33 -13.29 -8.28 -7.15
N SER A 34 -12.10 -8.88 -7.05
CA SER A 34 -11.25 -9.26 -8.18
C SER A 34 -10.86 -8.09 -9.10
N GLU A 35 -10.81 -6.88 -8.54
CA GLU A 35 -10.35 -5.66 -9.22
C GLU A 35 -8.83 -5.50 -9.04
N PHE A 36 -8.06 -6.44 -9.61
CA PHE A 36 -6.62 -6.51 -9.35
C PHE A 36 -5.83 -5.30 -9.88
N ASP A 37 -6.26 -4.68 -10.97
CA ASP A 37 -5.71 -3.40 -11.45
C ASP A 37 -5.74 -2.31 -10.38
N GLN A 38 -6.89 -2.13 -9.72
CA GLN A 38 -7.04 -1.13 -8.66
C GLN A 38 -6.25 -1.52 -7.41
N ALA A 39 -6.22 -2.82 -7.08
CA ALA A 39 -5.41 -3.36 -6.00
C ALA A 39 -3.92 -3.00 -6.18
N ILE A 40 -3.38 -3.14 -7.40
CA ILE A 40 -1.98 -2.81 -7.71
C ILE A 40 -1.71 -1.32 -7.49
N LEU A 41 -2.61 -0.43 -7.90
CA LEU A 41 -2.47 1.02 -7.68
C LEU A 41 -2.48 1.39 -6.20
N VAL A 42 -3.30 0.71 -5.39
CA VAL A 42 -3.33 0.91 -3.94
C VAL A 42 -2.05 0.39 -3.31
N ILE A 43 -1.53 -0.75 -3.76
CA ILE A 43 -0.25 -1.29 -3.29
C ILE A 43 0.91 -0.36 -3.62
N ASP A 44 0.93 0.23 -4.81
CA ASP A 44 1.96 1.21 -5.18
C ASP A 44 1.95 2.44 -4.26
N GLN A 45 0.76 2.86 -3.78
CA GLN A 45 0.65 3.91 -2.77
C GLN A 45 1.16 3.46 -1.41
N VAL A 46 0.88 2.21 -0.99
CA VAL A 46 1.43 1.64 0.25
C VAL A 46 2.96 1.60 0.18
N LEU A 47 3.54 1.16 -0.94
CA LEU A 47 4.98 1.10 -1.14
C LEU A 47 5.64 2.48 -1.23
N ALA A 48 4.92 3.51 -1.67
CA ALA A 48 5.38 4.90 -1.65
C ALA A 48 5.41 5.49 -0.22
N ILE A 49 4.63 4.94 0.72
CA ILE A 49 4.65 5.35 2.13
C ILE A 49 5.67 4.50 2.90
N VAL A 50 5.64 3.19 2.71
CA VAL A 50 6.52 2.21 3.36
C VAL A 50 7.38 1.54 2.30
N HIS A 51 8.49 2.19 2.00
CA HIS A 51 9.45 1.67 1.04
C HIS A 51 10.07 0.36 1.57
N GLY A 52 9.84 -0.74 0.86
CA GLY A 52 10.40 -2.05 1.22
C GLY A 52 9.55 -2.89 2.17
N ASP A 53 8.26 -2.57 2.31
CA ASP A 53 7.32 -3.47 2.97
C ASP A 53 7.20 -4.80 2.19
N GLU A 54 7.75 -5.87 2.77
CA GLU A 54 7.77 -7.20 2.12
C GLU A 54 6.35 -7.72 1.88
N ASP A 55 5.40 -7.39 2.76
CA ASP A 55 4.02 -7.83 2.68
C ASP A 55 3.30 -7.19 1.50
N ALA A 56 3.39 -5.87 1.33
CA ALA A 56 2.87 -5.17 0.17
C ALA A 56 3.45 -5.69 -1.15
N ILE A 57 4.76 -5.98 -1.21
CA ILE A 57 5.39 -6.50 -2.42
C ILE A 57 4.86 -7.90 -2.76
N ARG A 58 4.73 -8.80 -1.77
CA ARG A 58 4.11 -10.11 -1.99
C ARG A 58 2.64 -10.00 -2.40
N CYS A 59 1.88 -9.08 -1.79
CA CYS A 59 0.51 -8.79 -2.19
C CYS A 59 0.42 -8.32 -3.64
N LYS A 60 1.37 -7.50 -4.11
CA LYS A 60 1.44 -7.06 -5.53
C LYS A 60 1.64 -8.23 -6.47
N ILE A 61 2.59 -9.11 -6.15
CA ILE A 61 2.89 -10.30 -6.96
C ILE A 61 1.64 -11.20 -7.03
N VAL A 62 0.97 -11.45 -5.91
CA VAL A 62 -0.25 -12.27 -5.88
C VAL A 62 -1.38 -11.62 -6.69
N ALA A 63 -1.56 -10.31 -6.60
CA ALA A 63 -2.55 -9.58 -7.40
C ALA A 63 -2.26 -9.71 -8.90
N LEU A 64 -1.01 -9.51 -9.34
CA LEU A 64 -0.59 -9.67 -10.73
C LEU A 64 -0.79 -11.10 -11.25
N VAL A 65 -0.48 -12.12 -10.43
CA VAL A 65 -0.71 -13.52 -10.81
C VAL A 65 -2.22 -13.83 -10.94
N LYS A 66 -3.06 -13.28 -10.06
CA LYS A 66 -4.51 -13.46 -10.11
C LYS A 66 -5.16 -12.70 -11.28
N ASP A 67 -4.51 -11.66 -11.77
CA ASP A 67 -4.91 -10.88 -12.94
C ASP A 67 -4.36 -11.43 -14.27
N ASP A 68 -3.71 -12.61 -14.25
CA ASP A 68 -3.05 -13.24 -15.40
C ASP A 68 -1.88 -12.43 -16.00
N LYS A 69 -1.42 -11.38 -15.31
CA LYS A 69 -0.26 -10.55 -15.68
C LYS A 69 1.06 -11.17 -15.21
N ILE A 70 1.34 -12.38 -15.70
CA ILE A 70 2.47 -13.19 -15.23
C ILE A 70 3.83 -12.53 -15.54
N ASP A 71 3.98 -11.87 -16.69
CA ASP A 71 5.20 -11.17 -17.06
C ASP A 71 5.53 -10.04 -16.07
N GLU A 72 4.53 -9.24 -15.69
CA GLU A 72 4.68 -8.18 -14.69
C GLU A 72 4.98 -8.74 -13.30
N ALA A 73 4.35 -9.87 -12.93
CA ALA A 73 4.65 -10.57 -11.69
C ALA A 73 6.11 -11.03 -11.63
N LEU A 74 6.63 -11.59 -12.72
CA LEU A 74 8.03 -12.02 -12.83
C LEU A 74 8.98 -10.82 -12.72
N LEU A 75 8.68 -9.71 -13.39
CA LEU A 75 9.46 -8.47 -13.27
C LEU A 75 9.51 -7.98 -11.82
N ALA A 76 8.36 -7.97 -11.12
CA ALA A 76 8.28 -7.56 -9.72
C ALA A 76 9.13 -8.48 -8.81
N ILE A 77 9.11 -9.80 -9.04
CA ILE A 77 9.94 -10.77 -8.29
C ILE A 77 11.44 -10.51 -8.55
N VAL A 78 11.83 -10.29 -9.81
CA VAL A 78 13.23 -10.05 -10.18
C VAL A 78 13.72 -8.73 -9.58
N GLU A 79 12.91 -7.68 -9.62
CA GLU A 79 13.23 -6.38 -9.02
C GLU A 79 13.37 -6.49 -7.51
N TYR A 80 12.42 -7.16 -6.85
CA TYR A 80 12.47 -7.42 -5.41
C TYR A 80 13.73 -8.21 -5.02
N SER A 81 14.02 -9.30 -5.74
CA SER A 81 15.21 -10.12 -5.53
C SER A 81 16.50 -9.31 -5.70
N ARG A 82 16.57 -8.42 -6.70
CA ARG A 82 17.72 -7.52 -6.87
C ARG A 82 17.87 -6.55 -5.70
N LYS A 83 16.75 -6.01 -5.20
CA LYS A 83 16.73 -5.10 -4.05
C LYS A 83 17.21 -5.79 -2.77
N CYS A 84 16.74 -7.00 -2.49
CA CYS A 84 17.12 -7.77 -1.30
C CYS A 84 18.55 -8.32 -1.36
N ASN A 85 19.04 -8.69 -2.54
CA ASN A 85 20.39 -9.23 -2.70
C ASN A 85 21.49 -8.17 -2.82
N GLY A 86 21.17 -6.88 -2.77
CA GLY A 86 22.17 -5.81 -2.72
C GLY A 86 23.19 -5.84 -3.86
N LEU A 87 22.82 -6.34 -5.04
CA LEU A 87 23.73 -6.35 -6.18
C LEU A 87 23.76 -4.95 -6.81
N SER A 88 24.59 -4.08 -6.23
CA SER A 88 25.25 -3.02 -7.01
C SER A 88 26.02 -3.70 -8.13
N VAL A 89 25.60 -3.48 -9.38
CA VAL A 89 26.49 -3.54 -10.53
C VAL A 89 26.48 -2.18 -11.19
#